data_AF-A0A383CTX5-F1
#
_entry.id   AF-A0A383CTX5-F1
#
_cell.length_a   1.000
_cell.length_b   1.000
_cell.length_c   1.000
_cell.angle_alpha   90.00
_cell.angle_beta   90.00
_cell.angle_gamma   90.00
#
_symmetry.space_group_name_H-M   'P 1'
#
loop_
_entity.id
_entity.type
_entity.pdbx_description
1 polymer ?
#
loop_
_entity_poly.entity_id
_entity_poly.type
_entity_poly.pdbx_seq_one_letter_code
_entity_poly.pdbx_strand_id
1 'polypeptide(L)'
;DRSTGRGYQSRMRATERLLDLIQNHSVTPFMVEREDEEVIVLRDGNNEDVPYEDTDETRRMRKQLRSFNDFLGEFNLGLSCPLEEVRQIILDRKANPIDYSRTRVRRKFKYDFLSGGRFYDGWWQEMPKVFRPYITIDGEPCSELDYSGQHLLLLYALKGEEYYWLRGVGDPYEVKGLGEKGRDLMKQVVLCCVNAESRQKALLAVRKEINLNYPGFTSASDFINPLIDTTLERHPVLA
;
A
#
# COMPACT_ATOMS: atom_id res chain seq x y z
N ASP A 1 -1.51 -9.04 28.16
CA ASP A 1 -2.10 -8.58 29.43
C ASP A 1 -2.33 -7.08 29.34
N ARG A 2 -3.60 -6.67 29.35
CA ARG A 2 -4.01 -5.25 29.21
C ARG A 2 -3.65 -4.41 30.45
N SER A 3 -3.37 -5.04 31.59
CA SER A 3 -2.96 -4.35 32.82
C SER A 3 -1.46 -4.06 32.87
N THR A 4 -0.64 -4.85 32.17
CA THR A 4 0.84 -4.71 32.18
C THR A 4 1.44 -4.22 30.86
N GLY A 5 0.63 -4.04 29.81
CA GLY A 5 1.10 -3.65 28.48
C GLY A 5 1.97 -4.70 27.78
N ARG A 6 2.13 -5.90 28.36
CA ARG A 6 2.91 -7.00 27.80
C ARG A 6 2.03 -7.90 26.94
N GLY A 7 2.31 -7.96 25.64
CA GLY A 7 1.76 -8.95 24.73
C GLY A 7 2.54 -10.27 24.84
N TYR A 8 1.84 -11.40 24.95
CA TYR A 8 2.45 -12.71 24.78
C TYR A 8 2.25 -13.12 23.32
N GLN A 9 3.31 -13.53 22.64
CA GLN A 9 3.17 -14.17 21.33
C GLN A 9 2.52 -15.54 21.53
N SER A 10 1.38 -15.77 20.88
CA SER A 10 0.81 -17.10 20.78
C SER A 10 1.80 -18.02 20.07
N ARG A 11 2.12 -19.15 20.71
CA ARG A 11 2.97 -20.20 20.14
C ARG A 11 2.08 -21.37 19.77
N MET A 12 2.26 -21.88 18.56
CA MET A 12 1.62 -23.09 18.07
C MET A 12 2.69 -24.09 17.64
N ARG A 13 2.39 -25.39 17.75
CA ARG A 13 3.25 -26.48 17.28
C ARG A 13 2.40 -27.43 16.46
N ALA A 14 2.89 -27.82 15.28
CA ALA A 14 2.26 -28.84 14.46
C ALA A 14 2.18 -30.18 15.21
N THR A 15 1.09 -30.91 15.00
CA THR A 15 0.98 -32.30 15.48
C THR A 15 1.78 -33.22 14.57
N GLU A 16 2.15 -34.41 15.06
CA GLU A 16 2.83 -35.43 14.25
C GLU A 16 2.05 -35.75 12.96
N ARG A 17 0.71 -35.79 13.03
CA ARG A 17 -0.16 -36.01 11.87
C ARG A 17 -0.02 -34.91 10.81
N LEU A 18 0.11 -33.65 11.22
CA LEU A 18 0.30 -32.54 10.28
C LEU A 18 1.72 -32.57 9.67
N LEU A 19 2.74 -32.91 10.47
CA LEU A 19 4.11 -33.05 10.00
C LEU A 19 4.25 -34.18 8.98
N ASP A 20 3.67 -35.35 9.28
CA ASP A 20 3.64 -36.52 8.40
C ASP A 20 2.96 -36.18 7.06
N LEU A 21 1.82 -35.47 7.12
CA LEU A 21 1.11 -35.02 5.93
C LEU A 21 1.98 -34.08 5.06
N ILE A 22 2.67 -33.12 5.67
CA ILE A 22 3.55 -32.19 4.93
C ILE A 22 4.74 -32.93 4.31
N GLN A 23 5.40 -33.79 5.08
CA GLN A 23 6.63 -34.48 4.66
C GLN A 23 6.36 -35.54 3.58
N ASN A 24 5.29 -36.34 3.74
CA ASN A 24 5.01 -37.46 2.83
C ASN A 24 4.28 -37.05 1.56
N HIS A 25 3.62 -35.89 1.54
CA HIS A 25 2.86 -35.42 0.37
C HIS A 25 3.48 -34.21 -0.33
N SER A 26 4.73 -33.85 0.01
CA SER A 26 5.44 -32.70 -0.58
C SER A 26 4.60 -31.42 -0.58
N VAL A 27 3.85 -31.19 0.51
CA VAL A 27 2.98 -30.03 0.62
C VAL A 27 3.84 -28.77 0.59
N THR A 28 3.61 -27.94 -0.42
CA THR A 28 4.27 -26.64 -0.52
C THR A 28 3.39 -25.57 0.14
N PRO A 29 3.96 -24.43 0.58
CA PRO A 29 3.16 -23.33 1.13
C PRO A 29 2.04 -22.86 0.18
N PHE A 30 2.21 -23.01 -1.14
CA PHE A 30 1.22 -22.68 -2.16
C PHE A 30 -0.01 -23.61 -2.14
N MET A 31 0.06 -24.77 -1.47
CA MET A 31 -1.05 -25.71 -1.32
C MET A 31 -1.89 -25.45 -0.06
N VAL A 32 -1.53 -24.44 0.75
CA VAL A 32 -2.22 -24.13 2.01
C VAL A 32 -3.06 -22.87 1.82
N GLU A 33 -4.38 -23.02 1.91
CA GLU A 33 -5.32 -21.91 1.78
C GLU A 33 -6.21 -21.77 3.02
N ARG A 34 -6.72 -20.55 3.23
CA ARG A 34 -7.79 -20.29 4.21
C ARG A 34 -9.13 -20.42 3.50
N GLU A 35 -9.94 -21.38 3.94
CA GLU A 35 -11.20 -21.75 3.29
C GLU A 35 -12.31 -20.67 3.39
N ASP A 36 -12.24 -19.75 4.37
CA ASP A 36 -13.29 -18.74 4.61
C ASP A 36 -12.73 -17.36 4.99
N GLU A 37 -11.79 -16.83 4.21
CA GLU A 37 -11.29 -15.48 4.49
C GLU A 37 -12.30 -14.42 4.04
N GLU A 38 -12.69 -13.53 4.96
CA GLU A 38 -13.44 -12.32 4.60
C GLU A 38 -12.56 -11.44 3.70
N VAL A 39 -13.04 -11.20 2.48
CA VAL A 39 -12.30 -10.48 1.43
C VAL A 39 -12.63 -9.00 1.41
N ILE A 40 -13.72 -8.58 2.05
CA ILE A 40 -14.11 -7.18 2.23
C ILE A 40 -13.91 -6.80 3.70
N VAL A 41 -12.97 -5.90 3.95
CA VAL A 41 -12.62 -5.46 5.32
C VAL A 41 -13.04 -4.01 5.50
N LEU A 42 -13.76 -3.72 6.59
CA LEU A 42 -14.07 -2.36 7.01
C LEU A 42 -13.23 -2.02 8.26
N ARG A 43 -12.59 -0.85 8.25
CA ARG A 43 -11.80 -0.37 9.39
C ARG A 43 -12.36 0.89 10.00
N ASP A 44 -12.26 1.01 11.31
CA ASP A 44 -12.60 2.23 12.04
C ASP A 44 -11.48 3.30 11.94
N GLY A 45 -11.66 4.41 12.67
CA GLY A 45 -10.66 5.48 12.75
C GLY A 45 -9.36 5.11 13.46
N ASN A 46 -9.35 4.01 14.21
CA ASN A 46 -8.17 3.47 14.90
C ASN A 46 -7.44 2.42 14.05
N ASN A 47 -7.93 2.13 12.84
CA ASN A 47 -7.47 1.07 11.94
C ASN A 47 -7.75 -0.35 12.46
N GLU A 48 -8.75 -0.51 13.32
CA GLU A 48 -9.23 -1.81 13.76
C GLU A 48 -10.30 -2.33 12.79
N ASP A 49 -10.24 -3.62 12.48
CA ASP A 49 -11.24 -4.27 11.62
C ASP A 49 -12.57 -4.38 12.39
N VAL A 50 -13.67 -3.89 11.82
CA VAL A 50 -15.00 -3.84 12.45
C VAL A 50 -16.04 -4.64 11.66
N PRO A 51 -17.02 -5.27 12.34
CA PRO A 51 -18.11 -5.95 11.66
C PRO A 51 -19.02 -4.95 10.95
N TYR A 52 -19.71 -5.42 9.91
CA TYR A 52 -20.69 -4.66 9.15
C TYR A 52 -21.80 -5.59 8.66
N GLU A 53 -22.98 -5.02 8.40
CA GLU A 53 -24.09 -5.75 7.82
C GLU A 53 -23.93 -5.86 6.29
N ASP A 54 -24.30 -7.02 5.77
CA ASP A 54 -24.20 -7.28 4.34
C ASP A 54 -25.25 -6.49 3.54
N THR A 55 -24.78 -5.75 2.55
CA THR A 55 -25.61 -5.05 1.55
C THR A 55 -25.48 -5.74 0.19
N ASP A 56 -26.35 -5.40 -0.75
CA ASP A 56 -26.23 -5.92 -2.13
C ASP A 56 -24.92 -5.48 -2.79
N GLU A 57 -24.42 -4.30 -2.42
CA GLU A 57 -23.12 -3.81 -2.88
C GLU A 57 -21.97 -4.63 -2.30
N THR A 58 -21.93 -4.89 -0.98
CA THR A 58 -20.85 -5.68 -0.38
C THR A 58 -20.87 -7.12 -0.88
N ARG A 59 -22.06 -7.72 -1.06
CA ARG A 59 -22.21 -9.05 -1.68
C ARG A 59 -21.69 -9.08 -3.11
N ARG A 60 -22.00 -8.06 -3.93
CA ARG A 60 -21.48 -7.95 -5.30
C ARG A 60 -19.96 -7.81 -5.31
N MET A 61 -19.41 -6.92 -4.50
CA MET A 61 -17.96 -6.72 -4.38
C MET A 61 -17.26 -8.01 -3.93
N ARG A 62 -17.83 -8.71 -2.94
CA ARG A 62 -17.32 -9.99 -2.44
C ARG A 62 -17.30 -11.05 -3.52
N LYS A 63 -18.38 -11.19 -4.30
CA LYS A 63 -18.45 -12.14 -5.41
C LYS A 63 -17.39 -11.85 -6.48
N GLN A 64 -17.23 -10.59 -6.88
CA GLN A 64 -16.23 -10.18 -7.86
C GLN A 64 -14.80 -10.44 -7.37
N LEU A 65 -14.53 -10.07 -6.11
CA LEU A 65 -13.20 -10.24 -5.54
C LEU A 65 -12.84 -11.71 -5.31
N ARG A 66 -13.79 -12.56 -4.92
CA ARG A 66 -13.57 -14.02 -4.88
C ARG A 66 -13.20 -14.55 -6.24
N SER A 67 -13.98 -14.24 -7.28
CA SER A 67 -13.66 -14.64 -8.65
C SER A 67 -12.28 -14.17 -9.11
N PHE A 68 -11.87 -12.95 -8.73
CA PHE A 68 -10.53 -12.45 -9.05
C PHE A 68 -9.42 -13.18 -8.29
N ASN A 69 -9.62 -13.47 -7.00
CA ASN A 69 -8.67 -14.24 -6.21
C ASN A 69 -8.56 -15.70 -6.68
N ASP A 70 -9.67 -16.30 -7.11
CA ASP A 70 -9.69 -17.65 -7.67
C ASP A 70 -8.89 -17.67 -8.99
N PHE A 71 -9.10 -16.67 -9.85
CA PHE A 71 -8.28 -16.47 -11.05
C PHE A 71 -6.80 -16.27 -10.72
N LEU A 72 -6.45 -15.45 -9.72
CA LEU A 72 -5.05 -15.29 -9.30
C LEU A 72 -4.45 -16.61 -8.78
N GLY A 73 -5.25 -17.47 -8.15
CA GLY A 73 -4.83 -18.79 -7.67
C GLY A 73 -4.50 -19.79 -8.77
N GLU A 74 -4.89 -19.53 -10.02
CA GLU A 74 -4.51 -20.35 -11.18
C GLU A 74 -3.04 -20.16 -11.59
N PHE A 75 -2.38 -19.11 -11.11
CA PHE A 75 -1.02 -18.73 -11.51
C PHE A 75 -0.01 -18.91 -10.38
N ASN A 76 1.21 -19.29 -10.74
CA ASN A 76 2.34 -19.28 -9.82
C ASN A 76 3.05 -17.91 -9.84
N LEU A 77 2.85 -17.13 -8.78
CA LEU A 77 3.53 -15.85 -8.58
C LEU A 77 4.90 -16.07 -7.94
N GLY A 78 5.97 -15.82 -8.70
CA GLY A 78 7.34 -16.11 -8.31
C GLY A 78 8.29 -14.91 -8.34
N LEU A 79 9.55 -15.18 -8.01
CA LEU A 79 10.67 -14.27 -8.17
C LEU A 79 11.81 -14.95 -8.93
N SER A 80 12.28 -14.31 -10.01
CA SER A 80 13.45 -14.73 -10.78
C SER A 80 14.69 -13.93 -10.37
N CYS A 81 15.04 -13.99 -9.08
CA CYS A 81 16.30 -13.45 -8.55
C CYS A 81 16.83 -14.32 -7.40
N PRO A 82 18.14 -14.32 -7.09
CA PRO A 82 18.67 -15.06 -5.97
C PRO A 82 18.01 -14.61 -4.65
N LEU A 83 17.37 -15.53 -3.93
CA LEU A 83 16.67 -15.23 -2.67
C LEU A 83 17.58 -14.56 -1.62
N GLU A 84 18.89 -14.82 -1.68
CA GLU A 84 19.88 -14.20 -0.78
C GLU A 84 20.01 -12.69 -1.00
N GLU A 85 19.92 -12.21 -2.24
CA GLU A 85 19.92 -10.77 -2.53
C GLU A 85 18.66 -10.10 -1.98
N VAL A 86 17.51 -10.78 -2.12
CA VAL A 86 16.21 -10.33 -1.58
C VAL A 86 16.26 -10.26 -0.06
N ARG A 87 16.79 -11.30 0.58
CA ARG A 87 16.91 -11.42 2.03
C ARG A 87 17.81 -10.34 2.60
N GLN A 88 18.98 -10.10 2.01
CA GLN A 88 19.90 -9.09 2.51
C GLN A 88 19.29 -7.68 2.48
N ILE A 89 18.60 -7.31 1.39
CA ILE A 89 17.94 -6.01 1.29
C ILE A 89 16.75 -5.89 2.26
N ILE A 90 15.97 -6.97 2.48
CA ILE A 90 14.90 -6.97 3.48
C ILE A 90 15.47 -6.76 4.89
N LEU A 91 16.57 -7.45 5.23
CA LEU A 91 17.27 -7.32 6.51
C LEU A 91 17.84 -5.91 6.70
N ASP A 92 18.52 -5.37 5.69
CA ASP A 92 19.12 -4.03 5.73
C ASP A 92 18.06 -2.94 5.90
N ARG A 93 16.89 -3.13 5.27
CA ARG A 93 15.74 -2.22 5.40
C ARG A 93 14.96 -2.40 6.71
N LYS A 94 15.31 -3.40 7.54
CA LYS A 94 14.50 -3.84 8.69
C LYS A 94 13.03 -4.06 8.32
N ALA A 95 12.78 -4.49 7.08
CA ALA A 95 11.44 -4.79 6.61
C ALA A 95 10.99 -6.14 7.19
N ASN A 96 9.68 -6.31 7.37
CA ASN A 96 9.14 -7.61 7.75
C ASN A 96 9.48 -8.64 6.66
N PRO A 97 9.75 -9.90 7.02
CA PRO A 97 9.85 -10.97 6.05
C PRO A 97 8.58 -11.00 5.18
N ILE A 98 8.77 -11.09 3.86
CA ILE A 98 7.66 -11.19 2.91
C ILE A 98 7.10 -12.61 2.99
N ASP A 99 5.81 -12.72 3.27
CA ASP A 99 5.08 -13.98 3.22
C ASP A 99 4.57 -14.22 1.80
N TYR A 100 5.34 -14.99 1.03
CA TYR A 100 5.04 -15.34 -0.36
C TYR A 100 3.79 -16.21 -0.54
N SER A 101 3.22 -16.78 0.53
CA SER A 101 1.95 -17.50 0.46
C SER A 101 0.74 -16.56 0.29
N ARG A 102 0.92 -15.25 0.52
CA ARG A 102 -0.12 -14.23 0.34
C ARG A 102 -0.33 -13.89 -1.13
N THR A 103 -0.94 -14.80 -1.87
CA THR A 103 -1.26 -14.64 -3.30
C THR A 103 -2.66 -14.09 -3.56
N ARG A 104 -3.47 -13.91 -2.51
CA ARG A 104 -4.84 -13.37 -2.57
C ARG A 104 -4.90 -11.95 -2.03
N VAL A 105 -5.82 -11.15 -2.57
CA VAL A 105 -6.03 -9.77 -2.11
C VAL A 105 -7.36 -9.57 -1.39
N ARG A 106 -7.40 -8.59 -0.50
CA ARG A 106 -8.60 -8.11 0.19
C ARG A 106 -8.88 -6.66 -0.18
N ARG A 107 -10.15 -6.28 -0.29
CA ARG A 107 -10.56 -4.89 -0.46
C ARG A 107 -10.78 -4.25 0.90
N LYS A 108 -9.96 -3.26 1.25
CA LYS A 108 -10.00 -2.61 2.58
C LYS A 108 -10.59 -1.21 2.48
N PHE A 109 -11.68 -1.00 3.21
CA PHE A 109 -12.37 0.26 3.39
C PHE A 109 -12.03 0.87 4.74
N LYS A 110 -12.25 2.18 4.88
CA LYS A 110 -11.96 2.94 6.10
C LYS A 110 -13.14 3.84 6.42
N TYR A 111 -13.64 3.83 7.64
CA TYR A 111 -14.85 4.56 8.10
C TYR A 111 -16.16 4.06 7.49
N ASP A 112 -16.24 4.02 6.15
CA ASP A 112 -17.41 3.63 5.37
C ASP A 112 -16.99 2.96 4.05
N PHE A 113 -17.97 2.48 3.28
CA PHE A 113 -17.73 1.84 1.97
C PHE A 113 -17.45 2.81 0.82
N LEU A 114 -17.43 4.13 1.07
CA LEU A 114 -17.05 5.14 0.10
C LEU A 114 -15.58 5.57 0.24
N SER A 115 -14.96 5.21 1.36
CA SER A 115 -13.64 5.66 1.77
C SER A 115 -12.62 4.51 1.72
N GLY A 116 -11.55 4.71 0.95
CA GLY A 116 -10.55 3.67 0.69
C GLY A 116 -10.99 2.72 -0.42
N GLY A 117 -11.06 1.42 -0.13
CA GLY A 117 -11.53 0.40 -1.08
C GLY A 117 -10.47 -0.08 -2.07
N ARG A 118 -9.18 0.13 -1.78
CA ARG A 118 -8.07 -0.45 -2.56
C ARG A 118 -7.90 -1.93 -2.22
N PHE A 119 -7.30 -2.67 -3.15
CA PHE A 119 -6.86 -4.03 -2.92
C PHE A 119 -5.54 -4.04 -2.15
N TYR A 120 -5.47 -4.90 -1.14
CA TYR A 120 -4.33 -5.10 -0.26
C TYR A 120 -4.03 -6.58 -0.10
N ASP A 121 -2.88 -6.86 0.49
CA ASP A 121 -2.43 -8.16 0.97
C ASP A 121 -1.73 -9.10 -0.01
N GLY A 122 -1.68 -8.78 -1.30
CA GLY A 122 -0.80 -9.50 -2.22
C GLY A 122 0.66 -9.23 -1.87
N TRP A 123 1.48 -10.28 -1.73
CA TRP A 123 2.90 -10.14 -1.33
C TRP A 123 3.68 -9.19 -2.27
N TRP A 124 3.30 -9.14 -3.54
CA TRP A 124 3.92 -8.28 -4.56
C TRP A 124 3.79 -6.78 -4.24
N GLN A 125 2.79 -6.39 -3.45
CA GLN A 125 2.61 -4.99 -3.03
C GLN A 125 3.65 -4.56 -1.99
N GLU A 126 4.13 -5.49 -1.18
CA GLU A 126 5.15 -5.26 -0.15
C GLU A 126 6.58 -5.34 -0.74
N MET A 127 6.71 -5.82 -1.98
CA MET A 127 7.99 -6.00 -2.63
C MET A 127 8.71 -4.65 -2.82
N PRO A 128 9.97 -4.51 -2.34
CA PRO A 128 10.79 -3.34 -2.63
C PRO A 128 10.90 -3.07 -4.12
N LYS A 129 10.90 -1.79 -4.51
CA LYS A 129 10.96 -1.35 -5.92
C LYS A 129 12.05 -2.04 -6.75
N VAL A 130 13.23 -2.27 -6.17
CA VAL A 130 14.36 -2.92 -6.85
C VAL A 130 14.09 -4.38 -7.25
N PHE A 131 13.16 -5.05 -6.57
CA PHE A 131 12.85 -6.46 -6.81
C PHE A 131 11.59 -6.69 -7.65
N ARG A 132 10.72 -5.68 -7.78
CA ARG A 132 9.51 -5.78 -8.61
C ARG A 132 9.78 -6.22 -10.05
N PRO A 133 10.90 -5.81 -10.71
CA PRO A 133 11.22 -6.29 -12.06
C PRO A 133 11.50 -7.80 -12.15
N TYR A 134 11.77 -8.47 -11.04
CA TYR A 134 12.02 -9.93 -11.01
C TYR A 134 10.76 -10.74 -10.69
N ILE A 135 9.60 -10.09 -10.50
CA ILE A 135 8.34 -10.79 -10.31
C ILE A 135 8.00 -11.55 -11.59
N THR A 136 7.65 -12.81 -11.44
CA THR A 136 7.23 -13.69 -12.52
C THR A 136 5.80 -14.21 -12.31
N ILE A 137 5.12 -14.47 -13.42
CA ILE A 137 3.84 -15.20 -13.46
C ILE A 137 4.14 -16.47 -14.26
N ASP A 138 3.96 -17.64 -13.64
CA ASP A 138 4.29 -18.95 -14.22
C ASP A 138 5.75 -19.07 -14.71
N GLY A 139 6.66 -18.38 -14.02
CA GLY A 139 8.08 -18.33 -14.39
C GLY A 139 8.41 -17.34 -15.51
N GLU A 140 7.41 -16.73 -16.14
CA GLU A 140 7.60 -15.74 -17.20
C GLU A 140 7.76 -14.32 -16.63
N PRO A 141 8.62 -13.48 -17.23
CA PRO A 141 8.86 -12.12 -16.75
C PRO A 141 7.64 -11.21 -16.93
N CYS A 142 7.42 -10.31 -15.97
CA CYS A 142 6.32 -9.36 -16.00
C CYS A 142 6.71 -7.99 -16.57
N SER A 143 5.72 -7.26 -17.08
CA SER A 143 5.81 -5.83 -17.36
C SER A 143 4.83 -5.05 -16.48
N GLU A 144 5.31 -3.98 -15.82
CA GLU A 144 4.50 -3.11 -14.98
C GLU A 144 4.01 -1.90 -15.78
N LEU A 145 2.70 -1.72 -15.89
CA LEU A 145 2.08 -0.51 -16.42
C LEU A 145 1.62 0.36 -15.24
N ASP A 146 2.22 1.55 -15.08
CA ASP A 146 1.94 2.47 -13.98
C ASP A 146 1.30 3.78 -14.45
N TYR A 147 0.36 4.30 -13.67
CA TYR A 147 -0.31 5.56 -13.91
C TYR A 147 0.36 6.68 -13.08
N SER A 148 1.22 7.45 -13.74
CA SER A 148 1.91 8.57 -13.11
C SER A 148 0.92 9.65 -12.64
N GLY A 149 1.05 10.06 -11.37
CA GLY A 149 0.29 11.19 -10.83
C GLY A 149 -1.18 10.93 -10.53
N GLN A 150 -1.59 9.66 -10.38
CA GLN A 150 -3.00 9.24 -10.28
C GLN A 150 -3.87 10.04 -9.29
N HIS A 151 -3.35 10.44 -8.13
CA HIS A 151 -4.13 11.23 -7.15
C HIS A 151 -4.55 12.60 -7.70
N LEU A 152 -3.62 13.31 -8.34
CA LEU A 152 -3.93 14.58 -8.99
C LEU A 152 -4.83 14.36 -10.20
N LEU A 153 -4.62 13.27 -10.95
CA LEU A 153 -5.44 12.93 -12.10
C LEU A 153 -6.92 12.77 -11.70
N LEU A 154 -7.18 11.95 -10.70
CA LEU A 154 -8.53 11.73 -10.18
C LEU A 154 -9.15 13.01 -9.59
N LEU A 155 -8.37 13.82 -8.88
CA LEU A 155 -8.87 15.06 -8.28
C LEU A 155 -9.36 16.06 -9.32
N TYR A 156 -8.58 16.30 -10.37
CA TYR A 156 -8.99 17.22 -11.45
C TYR A 156 -10.17 16.66 -12.24
N ALA A 157 -10.18 15.35 -12.51
CA ALA A 157 -11.32 14.69 -13.14
C ALA A 157 -12.62 14.86 -12.33
N LEU A 158 -12.55 14.76 -11.00
CA LEU A 158 -13.70 14.98 -10.11
C LEU A 158 -14.23 16.42 -10.16
N LYS A 159 -13.36 17.40 -10.42
CA LYS A 159 -13.75 18.81 -10.57
C LYS A 159 -14.17 19.18 -12.00
N GLY A 160 -14.06 18.25 -12.94
CA GLY A 160 -14.29 18.52 -14.36
C GLY A 160 -13.28 19.51 -14.95
N GLU A 161 -12.11 19.66 -14.31
CA GLU A 161 -11.06 20.56 -14.76
C GLU A 161 -10.03 19.83 -15.62
N GLU A 162 -9.55 20.53 -16.65
CA GLU A 162 -8.47 20.01 -17.47
C GLU A 162 -7.10 20.28 -16.84
N TYR A 163 -6.20 19.37 -17.11
CA TYR A 163 -4.85 19.33 -16.57
C TYR A 163 -3.90 20.30 -17.28
N TYR A 164 -3.54 21.41 -16.65
CA TYR A 164 -2.63 22.37 -17.28
C TYR A 164 -1.20 21.81 -17.50
N TRP A 165 -0.72 20.85 -16.68
CA TRP A 165 0.61 20.22 -16.85
C TRP A 165 0.62 19.04 -17.83
N LEU A 166 -0.52 18.40 -18.10
CA LEU A 166 -0.59 17.35 -19.14
C LEU A 166 -0.51 17.93 -20.55
N ARG A 167 -0.96 19.19 -20.71
CA ARG A 167 -0.81 19.97 -21.95
C ARG A 167 0.40 20.92 -21.92
N GLY A 168 1.18 20.93 -20.84
CA GLY A 168 2.25 21.91 -20.59
C GLY A 168 3.65 21.31 -20.50
N VAL A 169 4.62 22.16 -20.17
CA VAL A 169 5.99 21.79 -19.81
C VAL A 169 6.10 21.78 -18.28
N GLY A 170 6.63 20.70 -17.70
CA GLY A 170 7.04 20.67 -16.29
C GLY A 170 6.38 19.58 -15.46
N ASP A 171 6.99 19.28 -14.33
CA ASP A 171 6.57 18.22 -13.42
C ASP A 171 5.65 18.78 -12.32
N PRO A 172 4.46 18.20 -12.06
CA PRO A 172 3.49 18.74 -11.11
C PRO A 172 4.01 18.82 -9.67
N TYR A 173 5.07 18.08 -9.34
CA TYR A 173 5.68 18.04 -8.01
C TYR A 173 6.97 18.87 -7.92
N GLU A 174 7.48 19.38 -9.03
CA GLU A 174 8.77 20.07 -9.04
C GLU A 174 8.68 21.47 -8.43
N VAL A 175 9.55 21.74 -7.48
CA VAL A 175 9.74 23.08 -6.90
C VAL A 175 11.19 23.49 -7.13
N LYS A 176 11.38 24.67 -7.74
CA LYS A 176 12.71 25.18 -8.07
C LYS A 176 13.59 25.26 -6.82
N GLY A 177 14.81 24.75 -6.93
CA GLY A 177 15.82 24.83 -5.86
C GLY A 177 15.83 23.65 -4.86
N LEU A 178 14.86 22.73 -4.88
CA LEU A 178 14.86 21.57 -3.97
C LEU A 178 15.46 20.28 -4.58
N GLY A 179 15.70 20.27 -5.90
CA GLY A 179 16.27 19.12 -6.61
C GLY A 179 15.37 17.88 -6.59
N GLU A 180 15.94 16.73 -6.97
CA GLU A 180 15.18 15.47 -7.12
C GLU A 180 14.59 14.97 -5.79
N LYS A 181 15.37 14.99 -4.70
CA LYS A 181 14.86 14.63 -3.36
C LYS A 181 13.75 15.57 -2.89
N GLY A 182 13.84 16.84 -3.28
CA GLY A 182 12.81 17.84 -3.05
C GLY A 182 11.50 17.52 -3.77
N ARG A 183 11.60 17.18 -5.05
CA ARG A 183 10.46 16.74 -5.84
C ARG A 183 9.79 15.49 -5.24
N ASP A 184 10.58 14.52 -4.77
CA ASP A 184 10.04 13.34 -4.10
C ASP A 184 9.33 13.68 -2.78
N LEU A 185 9.87 14.63 -1.99
CA LEU A 185 9.18 15.15 -0.82
C LEU A 185 7.87 15.86 -1.21
N MET A 186 7.86 16.68 -2.26
CA MET A 186 6.66 17.38 -2.72
C MET A 186 5.54 16.43 -3.15
N LYS A 187 5.85 15.25 -3.69
CA LYS A 187 4.84 14.20 -3.91
C LYS A 187 4.13 13.81 -2.63
N GLN A 188 4.87 13.66 -1.53
CA GLN A 188 4.28 13.35 -0.23
C GLN A 188 3.53 14.55 0.37
N VAL A 189 4.00 15.78 0.15
CA VAL A 189 3.27 17.00 0.56
C VAL A 189 1.91 17.07 -0.13
N VAL A 190 1.85 16.85 -1.45
CA VAL A 190 0.59 16.76 -2.19
C VAL A 190 -0.31 15.67 -1.62
N LEU A 191 0.23 14.46 -1.38
CA LEU A 191 -0.55 13.37 -0.80
C LEU A 191 -1.10 13.71 0.60
N CYS A 192 -0.31 14.38 1.45
CA CYS A 192 -0.74 14.84 2.75
C CYS A 192 -1.86 15.87 2.65
N CYS A 193 -1.77 16.83 1.72
CA CYS A 193 -2.80 17.84 1.50
C CYS A 193 -4.11 17.21 0.99
N VAL A 194 -4.04 16.26 0.06
CA VAL A 194 -5.21 15.52 -0.46
C VAL A 194 -5.96 14.79 0.65
N ASN A 195 -5.26 14.22 1.63
CA ASN A 195 -5.87 13.36 2.64
C ASN A 195 -6.18 14.07 3.98
N ALA A 196 -5.72 15.30 4.18
CA ALA A 196 -5.87 16.00 5.45
C ALA A 196 -7.16 16.81 5.51
N GLU A 197 -7.93 16.65 6.59
CA GLU A 197 -9.14 17.45 6.83
C GLU A 197 -8.86 18.92 7.16
N SER A 198 -7.61 19.28 7.48
CA SER A 198 -7.22 20.65 7.80
C SER A 198 -5.74 20.90 7.54
N ARG A 199 -5.38 22.17 7.38
CA ARG A 199 -3.98 22.61 7.22
C ARG A 199 -3.08 22.13 8.37
N GLN A 200 -3.58 22.17 9.61
CA GLN A 200 -2.80 21.70 10.77
C GLN A 200 -2.53 20.19 10.69
N LYS A 201 -3.53 19.38 10.28
CA LYS A 201 -3.34 17.94 10.06
C LYS A 201 -2.36 17.68 8.91
N ALA A 202 -2.42 18.45 7.82
CA ALA A 202 -1.48 18.36 6.70
C ALA A 202 -0.05 18.65 7.17
N LEU A 203 0.17 19.72 7.93
CA LEU A 203 1.48 20.08 8.49
C LEU A 203 2.04 18.98 9.37
N LEU A 204 1.23 18.40 10.26
CA LEU A 204 1.66 17.31 11.13
C LEU A 204 1.98 16.04 10.34
N ALA A 205 1.23 15.74 9.28
CA ALA A 205 1.49 14.61 8.40
C ALA A 205 2.80 14.78 7.62
N VAL A 206 3.04 15.95 7.02
CA VAL A 206 4.29 16.27 6.32
C VAL A 206 5.47 16.22 7.30
N ARG A 207 5.32 16.77 8.51
CA ARG A 207 6.35 16.69 9.56
C ARG A 207 6.72 15.25 9.89
N LYS A 208 5.72 14.38 10.06
CA LYS A 208 5.93 12.96 10.32
C LYS A 208 6.67 12.29 9.17
N GLU A 209 6.26 12.57 7.94
CA GLU A 209 6.89 12.02 6.74
C GLU A 209 8.36 12.45 6.61
N ILE A 210 8.66 13.73 6.85
CA ILE A 210 10.03 14.25 6.86
C ILE A 210 10.90 13.50 7.87
N ASN A 211 10.41 13.38 9.11
CA ASN A 211 11.16 12.72 10.18
C ASN A 211 11.44 11.23 9.90
N LEU A 212 10.54 10.56 9.18
CA LEU A 212 10.67 9.13 8.89
C LEU A 212 11.50 8.85 7.63
N ASN A 213 11.20 9.56 6.54
CA ASN A 213 11.64 9.18 5.20
C ASN A 213 12.55 10.23 4.54
N TYR A 214 12.58 11.47 5.05
CA TYR A 214 13.35 12.56 4.47
C TYR A 214 14.20 13.32 5.52
N PRO A 215 15.05 12.63 6.32
CA PRO A 215 15.78 13.24 7.43
C PRO A 215 16.79 14.34 7.00
N GLY A 216 17.06 14.46 5.70
CA GLY A 216 17.87 15.56 5.15
C GLY A 216 17.13 16.91 5.06
N PHE A 217 15.82 16.94 5.28
CA PHE A 217 15.03 18.16 5.34
C PHE A 217 14.64 18.50 6.78
N THR A 218 14.51 19.80 7.07
CA THR A 218 14.03 20.25 8.39
C THR A 218 12.52 20.00 8.53
N SER A 219 12.10 19.61 9.72
CA SER A 219 10.68 19.35 10.03
C SER A 219 9.99 20.53 10.76
N ALA A 220 10.66 21.69 10.78
CA ALA A 220 10.15 22.94 11.33
C ALA A 220 8.95 23.46 10.53
N SER A 221 7.99 24.08 11.23
CA SER A 221 6.79 24.64 10.61
C SER A 221 7.11 25.66 9.51
N ASP A 222 8.13 26.49 9.71
CA ASP A 222 8.51 27.57 8.78
C ASP A 222 9.09 27.05 7.46
N PHE A 223 9.57 25.80 7.44
CA PHE A 223 9.96 25.12 6.21
C PHE A 223 8.78 24.43 5.55
N ILE A 224 7.92 23.77 6.33
CA ILE A 224 6.79 22.97 5.81
C ILE A 224 5.68 23.87 5.25
N ASN A 225 5.37 24.98 5.91
CA ASN A 225 4.28 25.89 5.50
C ASN A 225 4.45 26.37 4.05
N PRO A 226 5.62 26.91 3.62
CA PRO A 226 5.85 27.28 2.24
C PRO A 226 5.64 26.14 1.22
N LEU A 227 5.95 24.89 1.59
CA LEU A 227 5.72 23.74 0.71
C LEU A 227 4.21 23.46 0.52
N ILE A 228 3.43 23.59 1.60
CA ILE A 228 1.97 23.48 1.55
C ILE A 228 1.40 24.64 0.72
N ASP A 229 1.85 25.87 0.94
CA ASP A 229 1.40 27.05 0.20
C ASP A 229 1.69 26.90 -1.29
N THR A 230 2.92 26.52 -1.65
CA THR A 230 3.31 26.22 -3.04
C THR A 230 2.41 25.14 -3.65
N THR A 231 2.03 24.12 -2.87
CA THR A 231 1.13 23.05 -3.33
C THR A 231 -0.27 23.58 -3.64
N LEU A 232 -0.85 24.39 -2.75
CA LEU A 232 -2.19 24.95 -2.91
C LEU A 232 -2.26 26.01 -4.01
N GLU A 233 -1.23 26.84 -4.14
CA GLU A 233 -1.11 27.81 -5.25
C GLU A 233 -1.03 27.11 -6.60
N ARG A 234 -0.27 26.01 -6.67
CA ARG A 234 -0.08 25.23 -7.89
C ARG A 234 -1.29 24.37 -8.24
N HIS A 235 -1.99 23.87 -7.23
CA HIS A 235 -3.16 23.03 -7.36
C HIS A 235 -4.35 23.65 -6.61
N PRO A 236 -4.96 24.72 -7.13
CA PRO A 236 -6.08 25.39 -6.47
C PRO A 236 -7.27 24.47 -6.19
N VAL A 237 -7.41 23.37 -6.91
CA VAL A 237 -8.42 22.32 -6.65
C VAL A 237 -8.30 21.65 -5.27
N LEU A 238 -7.16 21.82 -4.59
CA LEU A 238 -6.91 21.34 -3.22
C LEU A 238 -7.28 22.36 -2.14
N ALA A 239 -7.55 23.61 -2.51
CA ALA A 239 -7.84 24.70 -1.57
C ALA A 239 -9.32 24.69 -1.10
#